data_AF-A0A2N0Z0G2-F1
#
_entry.id   AF-A0A2N0Z0G2-F1
#
_cell.length_a   1.000
_cell.length_b   1.000
_cell.length_c   1.000
_cell.angle_alpha   90.00
_cell.angle_beta   90.00
_cell.angle_gamma   90.00
#
_symmetry.space_group_name_H-M   'P 1'
#
loop_
_entity.id
_entity.type
_entity.pdbx_description
1 polymer ?
#
loop_
_entity_poly.entity_id
_entity_poly.type
_entity_poly.pdbx_seq_one_letter_code
_entity_poly.pdbx_strand_id
1 'polypeptide(L)' 'MDAQTPKFHKEPISSSSNNEPAFQVFLNENLVAEVRGTDTEHQTVIPMRELTDYEESKLYEYISSFQSK' A
#
# COMPACT_ATOMS: atom_id res chain seq x y z
N MET A 1 20.92 16.92 1.54
CA MET A 1 19.52 16.66 1.89
C MET A 1 19.40 15.15 1.97
N ASP A 2 19.41 14.58 3.17
CA ASP A 2 19.25 13.15 3.36
C ASP A 2 17.83 12.78 2.95
N ALA A 3 17.68 12.15 1.79
CA ALA A 3 16.41 11.61 1.35
C ALA A 3 16.03 10.48 2.32
N GLN A 4 15.24 10.80 3.34
CA GLN A 4 14.72 9.80 4.25
C GLN A 4 13.88 8.80 3.46
N THR A 5 14.27 7.53 3.49
CA THR A 5 13.47 6.46 2.89
C THR A 5 12.09 6.44 3.53
N PRO A 6 11.00 6.53 2.73
CA PRO A 6 9.65 6.51 3.25
C PRO A 6 9.38 5.22 4.04
N LYS A 7 8.92 5.37 5.28
CA LYS A 7 8.63 4.25 6.18
C LYS A 7 7.19 3.79 6.00
N PHE A 8 7.00 2.87 5.06
CA PHE A 8 5.70 2.24 4.86
C PHE A 8 5.45 1.12 5.86
N HIS A 9 4.21 1.04 6.32
CA HIS A 9 3.69 -0.13 7.01
C HIS A 9 2.27 -0.41 6.53
N LYS A 10 1.79 -1.64 6.71
CA LYS A 10 0.43 -2.02 6.35
C LYS A 10 -0.36 -2.51 7.55
N GLU A 11 -1.65 -2.23 7.54
CA GLU A 11 -2.60 -2.77 8.51
C GLU A 11 -3.72 -3.52 7.78
N PRO A 12 -4.09 -4.73 8.23
CA PRO A 12 -5.19 -5.47 7.64
C PRO A 12 -6.51 -4.77 7.93
N ILE A 13 -7.42 -4.77 6.95
CA ILE A 13 -8.78 -4.29 7.15
C ILE A 13 -9.64 -5.46 7.61
N SER A 14 -10.05 -5.44 8.88
CA SER A 14 -10.89 -6.50 9.47
C SER A 14 -12.30 -6.60 8.89
N SER A 15 -12.70 -5.65 8.06
CA SER A 15 -14.08 -5.46 7.58
C SER A 15 -14.23 -5.70 6.08
N SER A 16 -13.56 -6.69 5.50
CA SER A 16 -13.83 -7.11 4.12
C SER A 16 -15.19 -7.82 4.05
N SER A 17 -16.27 -7.08 3.83
CA SER A 17 -17.63 -7.64 3.66
C SER A 17 -17.75 -8.65 2.51
N ASN A 18 -16.76 -8.73 1.62
CA ASN A 18 -16.76 -9.58 0.43
C ASN A 18 -15.73 -10.71 0.43
N ASN A 19 -15.16 -11.10 1.59
CA ASN A 19 -14.15 -12.18 1.69
C ASN A 19 -12.83 -11.91 0.93
N GLU A 20 -12.69 -10.75 0.30
CA GLU A 20 -11.45 -10.36 -0.37
C GLU A 20 -10.48 -9.73 0.63
N PRO A 21 -9.25 -10.23 0.74
CA PRO A 21 -8.25 -9.66 1.62
C PRO A 21 -7.94 -8.22 1.20
N ALA A 22 -8.04 -7.30 2.16
CA ALA A 22 -7.71 -5.90 1.96
C ALA A 22 -6.81 -5.40 3.10
N PHE A 23 -5.90 -4.49 2.77
CA PHE A 23 -5.03 -3.86 3.74
C PHE A 23 -4.81 -2.39 3.38
N GLN A 24 -4.65 -1.58 4.41
CA GLN A 24 -4.29 -0.18 4.28
C GLN A 24 -2.77 -0.04 4.37
N VAL A 25 -2.20 0.85 3.57
CA VAL A 25 -0.79 1.20 3.58
C VAL A 25 -0.66 2.61 4.11
N PHE A 26 0.22 2.77 5.08
CA PHE A 26 0.49 4.02 5.78
C PHE A 26 1.93 4.43 5.55
N LEU A 27 2.14 5.73 5.34
CA LEU A 27 3.45 6.35 5.35
C LEU A 27 3.63 7.13 6.65
N ASN A 28 4.58 6.68 7.48
CA ASN A 28 4.74 7.13 8.86
C ASN A 28 3.50 6.85 9.71
N GLU A 29 2.52 7.75 9.77
CA GLU A 29 1.23 7.58 10.46
C GLU A 29 0.04 8.01 9.58
N ASN A 30 0.29 8.33 8.31
CA ASN A 30 -0.73 8.81 7.38
C ASN A 30 -1.15 7.70 6.44
N LEU A 31 -2.46 7.48 6.31
CA LEU A 31 -3.01 6.57 5.30
C LEU A 31 -2.66 7.12 3.91
N VAL A 32 -1.96 6.31 3.10
CA VAL A 32 -1.55 6.69 1.74
C VAL A 32 -2.29 5.91 0.66
N ALA A 33 -2.59 4.64 0.92
CA ALA A 33 -3.30 3.80 -0.03
C ALA A 33 -4.08 2.71 0.68
N GLU A 34 -5.10 2.21 0.02
CA GLU A 34 -5.77 0.97 0.36
C GLU A 34 -5.56 -0.02 -0.76
N VAL A 35 -5.18 -1.24 -0.42
CA VAL A 35 -4.94 -2.31 -1.37
C VAL A 35 -5.98 -3.37 -1.15
N ARG A 36 -6.73 -3.69 -2.20
CA ARG A 36 -7.77 -4.72 -2.20
C ARG A 36 -7.37 -5.86 -3.13
N GLY A 37 -7.57 -7.08 -2.67
CA GLY A 37 -7.24 -8.30 -3.40
C GLY A 37 -5.82 -8.81 -3.11
N THR A 38 -5.68 -10.14 -3.14
CA THR A 38 -4.41 -10.86 -3.02
C THR A 38 -3.85 -11.35 -4.35
N ASP A 39 -4.68 -11.41 -5.39
CA ASP A 39 -4.24 -11.85 -6.71
C ASP A 39 -3.42 -10.75 -7.37
N THR A 40 -2.19 -11.07 -7.75
CA THR A 40 -1.26 -10.14 -8.42
C THR A 40 -1.85 -9.52 -9.69
N GLU A 41 -2.75 -10.24 -10.38
CA GLU A 41 -3.41 -9.76 -11.60
C GLU A 41 -4.67 -8.92 -11.34
N HIS A 42 -5.28 -9.01 -10.16
CA HIS A 42 -6.55 -8.35 -9.82
C HIS A 42 -6.44 -7.40 -8.62
N GLN A 43 -5.22 -7.21 -8.10
CA GLN A 43 -4.97 -6.30 -7.00
C GLN A 43 -5.28 -4.87 -7.43
N THR A 44 -6.10 -4.20 -6.63
CA THR A 44 -6.45 -2.79 -6.83
C THR A 44 -5.77 -1.95 -5.77
N VAL A 45 -4.94 -1.01 -6.19
CA VAL A 45 -4.34 0.01 -5.31
C VAL A 45 -5.16 1.29 -5.42
N ILE A 46 -5.79 1.69 -4.32
CA ILE A 46 -6.63 2.87 -4.20
C ILE A 46 -5.82 3.93 -3.46
N PRO A 47 -5.30 4.97 -4.12
CA PRO A 47 -4.61 6.06 -3.44
C PRO A 47 -5.60 6.84 -2.59
N MET A 48 -5.25 7.07 -1.31
CA MET A 48 -6.07 7.81 -0.35
C MET A 48 -5.62 9.27 -0.20
N ARG A 49 -4.46 9.61 -0.78
CA ARG A 49 -3.90 10.95 -0.85
C ARG A 49 -2.90 11.05 -1.98
N GLU A 50 -2.60 12.27 -2.36
CA GLU A 50 -1.52 12.57 -3.28
C GLU A 50 -0.17 12.27 -2.62
N LEU A 51 0.68 11.59 -3.39
CA LEU A 51 2.07 11.28 -3.07
C LEU A 51 2.96 11.95 -4.11
N THR A 52 4.20 12.26 -3.72
CA THR A 52 5.22 12.65 -4.70
C THR A 52 5.60 11.47 -5.59
N ASP A 53 6.11 11.72 -6.80
CA ASP A 53 6.59 10.67 -7.71
C ASP A 53 7.56 9.68 -7.03
N TYR A 54 8.39 10.19 -6.12
CA TYR A 54 9.32 9.37 -5.34
C TYR A 54 8.61 8.48 -4.32
N GLU A 55 7.66 9.02 -3.55
CA GLU A 55 6.87 8.25 -2.58
C GLU A 55 5.98 7.23 -3.28
N GLU A 56 5.39 7.60 -4.41
CA GLU A 56 4.55 6.72 -5.22
C GLU A 56 5.38 5.54 -5.77
N SER A 57 6.56 5.80 -6.35
CA SER A 57 7.48 4.73 -6.78
C SER A 57 7.81 3.78 -5.61
N LYS A 58 8.10 4.34 -4.43
CA LYS A 58 8.44 3.53 -3.25
C LYS A 58 7.24 2.77 -2.67
N LEU A 59 6.04 3.32 -2.78
CA LEU A 59 4.79 2.64 -2.42
C LEU A 59 4.59 1.41 -3.32
N TYR A 60 4.72 1.54 -4.64
CA TYR A 60 4.59 0.42 -5.57
C TYR A 60 5.68 -0.65 -5.36
N GLU A 61 6.93 -0.25 -5.09
CA GLU A 61 7.99 -1.17 -4.68
C GLU A 61 7.62 -1.95 -3.41
N TYR A 62 7.10 -1.25 -2.39
CA TYR A 62 6.67 -1.85 -1.13
C TYR A 62 5.52 -2.85 -1.32
N ILE A 63 4.49 -2.48 -2.10
CA ILE A 63 3.36 -3.36 -2.40
C ILE A 63 3.81 -4.59 -3.17
N SER A 64 4.65 -4.41 -4.20
CA SER A 64 5.19 -5.51 -5.03
C SER A 64 6.03 -6.49 -4.21
N SER A 65 6.71 -6.03 -3.15
CA SER A 65 7.50 -6.89 -2.26
C SER A 65 6.67 -7.98 -1.57
N PHE A 66 5.35 -7.80 -1.45
CA PHE A 66 4.45 -8.80 -0.89
C PHE A 66 4.07 -9.91 -1.87
N GLN A 67 4.24 -9.69 -3.17
CA GLN A 67 3.82 -10.62 -4.22
C GLN A 67 4.91 -11.66 -4.54
N SER A 68 6.16 -11.43 -4.13
CA SER A 68 7.30 -12.30 -4.45
C SER A 68 7.48 -13.49 -3.51
N LYS A 69 6.40 -14.16 -3.08
CA LYS A 69 6.49 -15.34 -2.19
C LYS A 69 5.79 -16.57 -2.72
#